data_AF-A0A847M464-F1
#
_entry.id   AF-A0A847M464-F1
#
_cell.length_a   1.000
_cell.length_b   1.000
_cell.length_c   1.000
_cell.angle_alpha   90.00
_cell.angle_beta   90.00
_cell.angle_gamma   90.00
#
_symmetry.space_group_name_H-M   'P 1'
#
loop_
_entity.id
_entity.type
_entity.pdbx_description
1 polymer ?
#
loop_
_entity_poly.entity_id
_entity_poly.type
_entity_poly.pdbx_seq_one_letter_code
_entity_poly.pdbx_strand_id
1 'polypeptide(L)'
;MPRKIIPLSVSMFIIAGVFFSCATAAQRLEPPQYTIDVRLSDIERLADSDPTAAIQAIEVFKARYPNVDVTQQEALETQFQRAVTKLLDDTKKAVTAKEWNRARSLFRSLAVLGSSKVLSIDLSMELSGFTEAGLLLLQAEHYLSQGKNLEAFLSLVQASQSGASINADQAYPFFKRAVELKLRPLAQFVYTLALQSDSRVEESDRLFLQGRDTTAEMIRGVATVLVDRGLRIEKGRSYADRVLGSAFFIDKSGLLITNYHVISSEVDPEYNGISRMFIRLGDATSPRIPAKVIGWDPIMDLAVIKAEVVPEYVFSVIGTDVAQVGDKVYAIGSPAGLEKTVTSGIISALNRRLLQLGDVIQLDAAVNHGNSGGPVINERGNLLGVVFAGIEQFQGINFAVPVQRLVSALPALLSGGQVERPWLGLVLGEDRDGVSILYVAPKTPAFEQNMPLESEIVGLNGNGIEAPQGQRIASLQDQLLLCQPGELVSLETKDGKKWLLTLAKRPQKPLAEAIKLDTKERLTAPLFGIILSPGFGSSLTPQFQIKKVLRGSIADESGLSENDPLSIQGFTVDEKQGVAYMDISIKKRKMGFLEVMMRLYGYLEIPDTL
;
A
#
# COMPACT_ATOMS: atom_id res chain seq x y z
N MET A 1 46.42 0.06 -11.09
CA MET A 1 46.96 0.88 -9.97
C MET A 1 47.24 2.27 -10.52
N PRO A 2 46.62 3.32 -9.94
CA PRO A 2 47.15 3.94 -8.73
C PRO A 2 46.13 3.97 -7.58
N ARG A 3 46.67 3.96 -6.35
CA ARG A 3 45.96 3.90 -5.07
C ARG A 3 45.09 5.15 -4.85
N LYS A 4 43.77 4.97 -4.77
CA LYS A 4 42.86 5.95 -4.16
C LYS A 4 42.66 5.56 -2.70
N ILE A 5 43.12 6.44 -1.83
CA ILE A 5 42.75 6.48 -0.42
C ILE A 5 41.26 6.84 -0.39
N ILE A 6 40.44 5.89 0.06
CA ILE A 6 39.01 6.07 0.32
C ILE A 6 38.93 6.87 1.63
N PRO A 7 38.24 8.02 1.70
CA PRO A 7 37.97 8.63 2.99
C PRO A 7 37.02 7.68 3.73
N LEU A 8 37.45 7.17 4.90
CA LEU A 8 36.55 6.56 5.86
C LEU A 8 35.49 7.61 6.23
N SER A 9 34.32 7.55 5.61
CA SER A 9 33.13 8.11 6.21
C SER A 9 32.86 7.30 7.46
N VAL A 10 32.83 7.97 8.61
CA VAL A 10 32.42 7.36 9.88
C VAL A 10 30.96 6.95 9.72
N SER A 11 30.74 5.72 9.24
CA SER A 11 29.44 5.05 9.35
C SER A 11 29.19 4.86 10.83
N MET A 12 28.17 5.54 11.35
CA MET A 12 27.71 5.37 12.71
C MET A 12 27.04 4.00 12.79
N PHE A 13 27.84 2.95 12.98
CA PHE A 13 27.36 1.64 13.39
C PHE A 13 26.82 1.81 14.80
N ILE A 14 25.50 1.76 14.97
CA ILE A 14 24.94 1.47 16.27
C ILE A 14 25.24 -0.02 16.53
N ILE A 15 26.37 -0.26 17.18
CA ILE A 15 26.58 -1.54 17.87
C ILE A 15 25.57 -1.50 19.01
N ALA A 16 24.42 -2.14 18.82
CA ALA A 16 23.55 -2.46 19.94
C ALA A 16 24.43 -3.22 20.95
N GLY A 17 24.63 -2.60 22.12
CA GLY A 17 25.47 -3.18 23.16
C GLY A 17 25.09 -4.63 23.40
N VAL A 18 26.09 -5.51 23.40
CA VAL A 18 25.90 -6.93 23.73
C VAL A 18 25.53 -7.00 25.21
N PHE A 19 24.25 -6.81 25.53
CA PHE A 19 23.69 -7.31 26.77
C PHE A 19 23.76 -8.83 26.65
N PHE A 20 24.63 -9.46 27.44
CA PHE A 20 24.62 -10.90 27.65
C PHE A 20 23.29 -11.26 28.35
N SER A 21 22.24 -11.38 27.55
CA SER A 21 20.98 -11.95 28.00
C SER A 21 21.21 -13.45 28.21
N CYS A 22 21.20 -13.88 29.46
CA CYS A 22 21.20 -15.29 29.88
C CYS A 22 19.86 -15.98 29.55
N ALA A 23 19.28 -15.69 28.39
CA ALA A 23 18.06 -16.33 27.91
C ALA A 23 18.39 -17.59 27.10
N THR A 24 17.66 -18.67 27.39
CA THR A 24 17.72 -19.92 26.61
C THR A 24 17.24 -19.72 25.17
N ALA A 25 17.52 -20.66 24.28
CA ALA A 25 17.01 -20.63 22.90
C ALA A 25 15.47 -20.55 22.84
N ALA A 26 14.77 -21.25 23.75
CA ALA A 26 13.32 -21.21 23.85
C ALA A 26 12.81 -19.80 24.23
N GLN A 27 13.36 -19.20 25.28
CA GLN A 27 12.97 -17.86 25.73
C GLN A 27 13.22 -16.78 24.66
N ARG A 28 14.25 -16.93 23.82
CA ARG A 28 14.52 -15.98 22.72
C ARG A 28 13.52 -16.09 21.57
N LEU A 29 12.80 -17.20 21.45
CA LEU A 29 11.75 -17.41 20.46
C LEU A 29 10.36 -17.04 20.99
N GLU A 30 10.22 -16.78 22.29
CA GLU A 30 8.98 -16.31 22.88
C GLU A 30 8.71 -14.84 22.52
N PRO A 31 7.45 -14.46 22.28
CA PRO A 31 7.10 -13.07 22.09
C PRO A 31 7.44 -12.20 23.29
N PRO A 32 7.90 -10.95 23.07
CA PRO A 32 8.15 -10.00 24.14
C PRO A 32 6.87 -9.74 24.92
N GLN A 33 6.93 -9.82 26.25
CA GLN A 33 5.78 -9.54 27.10
C GLN A 33 5.63 -8.03 27.30
N TYR A 34 4.60 -7.44 26.70
CA TYR A 34 4.17 -6.09 27.02
C TYR A 34 3.00 -6.17 28.02
N THR A 35 3.16 -5.54 29.18
CA THR A 35 2.04 -5.27 30.09
C THR A 35 1.22 -4.11 29.55
N ILE A 36 0.35 -4.39 28.57
CA ILE A 36 -0.82 -3.54 28.34
C ILE A 36 -1.89 -4.05 29.29
N ASP A 37 -2.00 -3.39 30.45
CA ASP A 37 -3.01 -3.70 31.45
C ASP A 37 -4.35 -3.10 30.98
N VAL A 38 -5.09 -3.83 30.13
CA VAL A 38 -6.42 -3.41 29.67
C VAL A 38 -7.39 -3.55 30.83
N ARG A 39 -7.87 -2.43 31.36
CA ARG A 39 -8.86 -2.40 32.45
C ARG A 39 -10.25 -2.18 31.90
N LEU A 40 -11.26 -2.67 32.62
CA LEU A 40 -12.66 -2.44 32.27
C LEU A 40 -12.99 -0.94 32.18
N SER A 41 -12.39 -0.11 33.06
CA SER A 41 -12.52 1.35 33.02
C SER A 41 -11.94 1.99 31.75
N ASP A 42 -10.92 1.36 31.14
CA ASP A 42 -10.38 1.85 29.87
C ASP A 42 -11.35 1.55 28.72
N ILE A 43 -11.96 0.37 28.73
CA ILE A 43 -13.00 -0.03 27.77
C ILE A 43 -14.21 0.90 27.87
N GLU A 44 -14.69 1.20 29.09
CA GLU A 44 -15.81 2.12 29.34
C GLU A 44 -15.57 3.51 28.73
N ARG A 45 -14.37 4.04 28.90
CA ARG A 45 -13.96 5.34 28.32
C ARG A 45 -13.88 5.28 26.80
N LEU A 46 -13.32 4.20 26.25
CA LEU A 46 -13.18 4.02 24.81
C LEU A 46 -14.55 3.87 24.12
N ALA A 47 -15.53 3.21 24.75
CA ALA A 47 -16.84 2.97 24.15
C ALA A 47 -17.53 4.26 23.66
N ASP A 48 -17.28 5.39 24.31
CA ASP A 48 -17.78 6.70 23.87
C ASP A 48 -16.84 7.44 22.90
N SER A 49 -15.51 7.37 23.12
CA SER A 49 -14.55 8.18 22.38
C SER A 49 -14.05 7.54 21.09
N ASP A 50 -13.90 6.22 21.09
CA ASP A 50 -13.33 5.42 20.01
C ASP A 50 -13.95 4.00 20.04
N PRO A 51 -15.13 3.83 19.43
CA PRO A 51 -15.89 2.58 19.54
C PRO A 51 -15.19 1.38 18.89
N THR A 52 -14.39 1.57 17.82
CA THR A 52 -13.64 0.46 17.22
C THR A 52 -12.49 0.03 18.14
N ALA A 53 -11.77 0.98 18.75
CA ALA A 53 -10.76 0.66 19.77
C ALA A 53 -11.37 -0.02 21.01
N ALA A 54 -12.58 0.38 21.43
CA ALA A 54 -13.31 -0.26 22.53
C ALA A 54 -13.59 -1.74 22.22
N ILE A 55 -14.07 -2.05 21.01
CA ILE A 55 -14.34 -3.42 20.56
C ILE A 55 -13.05 -4.25 20.54
N GLN A 56 -11.97 -3.71 19.99
CA GLN A 56 -10.65 -4.35 20.03
C GLN A 56 -10.21 -4.63 21.47
N ALA A 57 -10.33 -3.65 22.38
CA ALA A 57 -9.93 -3.81 23.77
C ALA A 57 -10.75 -4.88 24.50
N ILE A 58 -12.03 -5.05 24.17
CA ILE A 58 -12.87 -6.15 24.67
C ILE A 58 -12.33 -7.50 24.22
N GLU A 59 -11.98 -7.66 22.94
CA GLU A 59 -11.42 -8.92 22.42
C GLU A 59 -10.04 -9.23 23.03
N VAL A 60 -9.20 -8.21 23.23
CA VAL A 60 -7.93 -8.34 23.97
C VAL A 60 -8.17 -8.78 25.41
N PHE A 61 -9.16 -8.19 26.09
CA PHE A 61 -9.50 -8.54 27.47
C PHE A 61 -9.97 -10.00 27.57
N LYS A 62 -10.87 -10.44 26.69
CA LYS A 62 -11.34 -11.83 26.62
C LYS A 62 -10.21 -12.82 26.36
N ALA A 63 -9.29 -12.48 25.45
CA ALA A 63 -8.15 -13.33 25.12
C ALA A 63 -7.17 -13.48 26.31
N ARG A 64 -7.05 -12.45 27.15
CA ARG A 64 -6.12 -12.44 28.29
C ARG A 64 -6.72 -13.03 29.57
N TYR A 65 -8.02 -12.84 29.78
CA TYR A 65 -8.74 -13.27 30.96
C TYR A 65 -9.85 -14.27 30.56
N PRO A 66 -9.49 -15.53 30.21
CA PRO A 66 -10.48 -16.52 29.76
C PRO A 66 -11.49 -16.93 30.85
N ASN A 67 -11.16 -16.71 32.12
CA ASN A 67 -12.00 -17.06 33.28
C ASN A 67 -12.59 -15.81 33.95
N VAL A 68 -13.21 -14.94 33.17
CA VAL A 68 -13.96 -13.77 33.69
C VAL A 68 -15.25 -14.22 34.37
N ASP A 69 -15.59 -13.57 35.49
CA ASP A 69 -16.85 -13.84 36.19
C ASP A 69 -18.06 -13.29 35.42
N VAL A 70 -19.27 -13.70 35.83
CA VAL A 70 -20.53 -13.31 35.16
C VAL A 70 -20.71 -11.78 35.15
N THR A 71 -20.31 -11.08 36.22
CA THR A 71 -20.47 -9.62 36.29
C THR A 71 -19.55 -8.89 35.32
N GLN A 72 -18.34 -9.40 35.14
CA GLN A 72 -17.38 -8.89 34.15
C GLN A 72 -17.86 -9.19 32.73
N GLN A 73 -18.42 -10.38 32.48
CA GLN A 73 -19.02 -10.71 31.18
C GLN A 73 -20.18 -9.78 30.83
N GLU A 74 -21.10 -9.53 31.76
CA GLU A 74 -22.22 -8.60 31.59
C GLU A 74 -21.73 -7.16 31.35
N ALA A 75 -20.69 -6.72 32.06
CA ALA A 75 -20.10 -5.40 31.87
C ALA A 75 -19.45 -5.25 30.49
N LEU A 76 -18.69 -6.25 30.03
CA LEU A 76 -18.08 -6.26 28.69
C LEU A 76 -19.14 -6.22 27.60
N GLU A 77 -20.21 -7.01 27.72
CA GLU A 77 -21.32 -7.00 26.77
C GLU A 77 -22.02 -5.63 26.76
N THR A 78 -22.23 -5.02 27.92
CA THR A 78 -22.79 -3.67 28.02
C THR A 78 -21.93 -2.64 27.29
N GLN A 79 -20.60 -2.67 27.47
CA GLN A 79 -19.71 -1.76 26.76
C GLN A 79 -19.64 -2.06 25.26
N PHE A 80 -19.74 -3.33 24.87
CA PHE A 80 -19.82 -3.73 23.48
C PHE A 80 -21.04 -3.11 22.80
N GLN A 81 -22.24 -3.29 23.36
CA GLN A 81 -23.48 -2.72 22.83
C GLN A 81 -23.45 -1.20 22.77
N ARG A 82 -22.83 -0.56 23.77
CA ARG A 82 -22.60 0.89 23.79
C ARG A 82 -21.71 1.34 22.64
N ALA A 83 -20.59 0.66 22.40
CA ALA A 83 -19.67 0.95 21.30
C ALA A 83 -20.35 0.77 19.93
N VAL A 84 -21.14 -0.30 19.74
CA VAL A 84 -21.92 -0.52 18.51
C VAL A 84 -22.94 0.60 18.29
N THR A 85 -23.69 0.98 19.33
CA THR A 85 -24.66 2.08 19.26
C THR A 85 -23.99 3.40 18.90
N LYS A 86 -22.83 3.69 19.50
CA LYS A 86 -22.04 4.88 19.21
C LYS A 86 -21.53 4.89 17.76
N LEU A 87 -21.05 3.75 17.27
CA LEU A 87 -20.57 3.60 15.89
C LEU A 87 -21.70 3.84 14.87
N LEU A 88 -22.91 3.37 15.16
CA LEU A 88 -24.11 3.62 14.35
C LEU A 88 -24.49 5.10 14.32
N ASP A 89 -24.52 5.76 15.48
CA ASP A 89 -24.82 7.19 15.60
C ASP A 89 -23.77 8.06 14.88
N ASP A 90 -22.49 7.75 15.07
CA ASP A 90 -21.40 8.44 14.37
C ASP A 90 -21.47 8.27 12.85
N THR A 91 -21.88 7.09 12.37
CA THR A 91 -22.08 6.84 10.93
C THR A 91 -23.19 7.74 10.39
N LYS A 92 -24.35 7.78 11.05
CA LYS A 92 -25.48 8.63 10.65
C LYS A 92 -25.11 10.12 10.67
N LYS A 93 -24.37 10.56 11.69
CA LYS A 93 -23.85 11.92 11.80
C LYS A 93 -22.88 12.25 10.66
N ALA A 94 -21.93 11.37 10.37
CA ALA A 94 -20.95 11.56 9.29
C ALA A 94 -21.63 11.65 7.92
N VAL A 95 -22.65 10.81 7.64
CA VAL A 95 -23.43 10.90 6.40
C VAL A 95 -24.17 12.23 6.32
N THR A 96 -24.85 12.64 7.39
CA THR A 96 -25.60 13.91 7.44
C THR A 96 -24.67 15.12 7.25
N ALA A 97 -23.48 15.06 7.83
CA ALA A 97 -22.43 16.06 7.70
C ALA A 97 -21.68 16.01 6.35
N LYS A 98 -21.97 15.00 5.50
CA LYS A 98 -21.28 14.75 4.22
C LYS A 98 -19.77 14.49 4.39
N GLU A 99 -19.37 13.93 5.53
CA GLU A 99 -18.03 13.46 5.83
C GLU A 99 -17.82 12.06 5.21
N TRP A 100 -17.88 11.96 3.88
CA TRP A 100 -18.03 10.69 3.16
C TRP A 100 -16.96 9.64 3.47
N ASN A 101 -15.68 10.03 3.55
CA ASN A 101 -14.59 9.09 3.85
C ASN A 101 -14.76 8.49 5.26
N ARG A 102 -15.13 9.33 6.24
CA ARG A 102 -15.41 8.90 7.61
C ARG A 102 -16.67 8.03 7.66
N ALA A 103 -17.75 8.48 7.01
CA ALA A 103 -19.00 7.73 6.96
C ALA A 103 -18.82 6.32 6.39
N ARG A 104 -18.06 6.18 5.30
CA ARG A 104 -17.74 4.88 4.69
C ARG A 104 -16.89 4.00 5.60
N SER A 105 -15.88 4.56 6.26
CA SER A 105 -15.03 3.81 7.20
C SER A 105 -15.83 3.28 8.40
N LEU A 106 -16.68 4.13 9.00
CA LEU A 106 -17.56 3.73 10.10
C LEU A 106 -18.61 2.69 9.63
N PHE A 107 -19.16 2.86 8.43
CA PHE A 107 -20.09 1.89 7.84
C PHE A 107 -19.44 0.52 7.63
N ARG A 108 -18.22 0.45 7.09
CA ARG A 108 -17.51 -0.83 6.91
C ARG A 108 -17.23 -1.51 8.25
N SER A 109 -16.86 -0.73 9.27
CA SER A 109 -16.72 -1.24 10.65
C SER A 109 -18.03 -1.85 11.17
N LEU A 110 -19.18 -1.21 10.92
CA LEU A 110 -20.50 -1.77 11.27
C LEU A 110 -20.85 -3.02 10.45
N ALA A 111 -20.55 -3.04 9.15
CA ALA A 111 -20.84 -4.16 8.27
C ALA A 111 -20.11 -5.44 8.70
N VAL A 112 -18.88 -5.29 9.21
CA VAL A 112 -18.11 -6.39 9.80
C VAL A 112 -18.82 -6.99 11.01
N LEU A 113 -19.47 -6.16 11.83
CA LEU A 113 -20.22 -6.61 13.00
C LEU A 113 -21.54 -7.29 12.62
N GLY A 114 -22.27 -6.74 11.65
CA GLY A 114 -23.56 -7.29 11.21
C GLY A 114 -23.48 -8.57 10.36
N SER A 115 -22.35 -8.83 9.69
CA SER A 115 -22.10 -10.07 8.93
C SER A 115 -21.58 -11.22 9.80
N SER A 116 -21.22 -10.93 11.05
CA SER A 116 -20.69 -11.92 11.97
C SER A 116 -21.83 -12.65 12.69
N LYS A 117 -22.11 -13.90 12.29
CA LYS A 117 -22.95 -14.84 13.07
C LYS A 117 -22.43 -15.11 14.50
N VAL A 118 -21.27 -14.54 14.86
CA VAL A 118 -20.65 -14.63 16.19
C VAL A 118 -21.39 -13.76 17.21
N LEU A 119 -22.08 -12.71 16.77
CA LEU A 119 -22.77 -11.76 17.63
C LEU A 119 -24.26 -11.81 17.30
N SER A 120 -25.11 -12.08 18.28
CA SER A 120 -26.57 -12.07 18.14
C SER A 120 -27.11 -10.64 17.99
N ILE A 121 -26.56 -9.87 17.05
CA ILE A 121 -26.91 -8.47 16.78
C ILE A 121 -27.36 -8.39 15.32
N ASP A 122 -28.67 -8.19 15.13
CA ASP A 122 -29.25 -7.91 13.83
C ASP A 122 -29.29 -6.39 13.61
N LEU A 123 -28.39 -5.88 12.76
CA LEU A 123 -28.35 -4.47 12.34
C LEU A 123 -29.06 -4.23 10.99
N SER A 124 -29.76 -5.24 10.46
CA SER A 124 -30.32 -5.18 9.10
C SER A 124 -31.36 -4.07 8.94
N MET A 125 -32.16 -3.78 9.98
CA MET A 125 -33.15 -2.69 9.93
C MET A 125 -32.48 -1.33 9.95
N GLU A 126 -31.49 -1.11 10.81
CA GLU A 126 -30.78 0.15 10.99
C GLU A 126 -29.91 0.50 9.77
N LEU A 127 -29.40 -0.52 9.07
CA LEU A 127 -28.60 -0.42 7.86
C LEU A 127 -29.42 -0.54 6.57
N SER A 128 -30.73 -0.82 6.64
CA SER A 128 -31.57 -1.06 5.45
C SER A 128 -31.58 0.09 4.42
N GLY A 129 -31.20 1.31 4.83
CA GLY A 129 -31.04 2.48 3.96
C GLY A 129 -29.59 2.82 3.56
N PHE A 130 -28.59 2.06 4.03
CA PHE A 130 -27.17 2.33 3.80
C PHE A 130 -26.47 1.11 3.19
N THR A 131 -25.89 1.31 2.01
CA THR A 131 -24.92 0.37 1.42
C THR A 131 -23.66 1.14 1.09
N GLU A 132 -22.50 0.47 1.04
CA GLU A 132 -21.26 1.14 0.62
C GLU A 132 -21.40 1.73 -0.79
N ALA A 133 -22.04 0.98 -1.69
CA ALA A 133 -22.33 1.41 -3.05
C ALA A 133 -23.24 2.66 -3.09
N GLY A 134 -24.26 2.71 -2.22
CA GLY A 134 -25.15 3.88 -2.10
C GLY A 134 -24.45 5.10 -1.52
N LEU A 135 -23.61 4.92 -0.49
CA LEU A 135 -22.80 6.00 0.08
C LEU A 135 -21.82 6.58 -0.94
N LEU A 136 -21.20 5.72 -1.74
CA LEU A 136 -20.32 6.12 -2.85
C LEU A 136 -21.07 6.93 -3.91
N LEU A 137 -22.30 6.54 -4.25
CA LEU A 137 -23.12 7.28 -5.20
C LEU A 137 -23.52 8.65 -4.67
N LEU A 138 -23.95 8.74 -3.41
CA LEU A 138 -24.23 10.02 -2.74
C LEU A 138 -23.00 10.93 -2.67
N GLN A 139 -21.83 10.35 -2.38
CA GLN A 139 -20.54 11.05 -2.41
C GLN A 139 -20.25 11.59 -3.81
N ALA A 140 -20.44 10.78 -4.86
CA ALA A 140 -20.22 11.17 -6.25
C ALA A 140 -21.12 12.35 -6.66
N GLU A 141 -22.42 12.24 -6.39
CA GLU A 141 -23.41 13.30 -6.69
C GLU A 141 -23.09 14.59 -5.94
N HIS A 142 -22.70 14.46 -4.65
CA HIS A 142 -22.29 15.61 -3.87
C HIS A 142 -21.05 16.29 -4.46
N TYR A 143 -19.98 15.55 -4.77
CA TYR A 143 -18.77 16.14 -5.37
C TYR A 143 -19.03 16.76 -6.73
N LEU A 144 -19.88 16.15 -7.56
CA LEU A 144 -20.28 16.73 -8.84
C LEU A 144 -20.97 18.09 -8.64
N SER A 145 -21.87 18.19 -7.65
CA SER A 145 -22.55 19.45 -7.29
C SER A 145 -21.59 20.56 -6.82
N GLN A 146 -20.42 20.19 -6.29
CA GLN A 146 -19.38 21.12 -5.84
C GLN A 146 -18.36 21.44 -6.94
N GLY A 147 -18.50 20.88 -8.14
CA GLY A 147 -17.53 21.02 -9.23
C GLY A 147 -16.23 20.24 -9.03
N LYS A 148 -16.16 19.36 -8.01
CA LYS A 148 -15.03 18.46 -7.74
C LYS A 148 -15.07 17.25 -8.67
N ASN A 149 -14.79 17.51 -9.95
CA ASN A 149 -15.10 16.56 -11.02
C ASN A 149 -14.31 15.25 -10.89
N LEU A 150 -13.01 15.32 -10.62
CA LEU A 150 -12.16 14.13 -10.48
C LEU A 150 -12.67 13.23 -9.35
N GLU A 151 -12.90 13.78 -8.17
CA GLU A 151 -13.41 13.05 -7.01
C GLU A 151 -14.82 12.49 -7.27
N ALA A 152 -15.68 13.26 -7.95
CA ALA A 152 -17.02 12.82 -8.33
C ALA A 152 -16.97 11.58 -9.24
N PHE A 153 -16.12 11.59 -10.26
CA PHE A 153 -15.98 10.46 -11.18
C PHE A 153 -15.33 9.24 -10.53
N LEU A 154 -14.33 9.44 -9.66
CA LEU A 154 -13.73 8.36 -8.88
C LEU A 154 -14.79 7.68 -8.00
N SER A 155 -15.61 8.45 -7.28
CA SER A 155 -16.68 7.93 -6.44
C SER A 155 -17.77 7.23 -7.25
N LEU A 156 -18.13 7.73 -8.45
CA LEU A 156 -19.12 7.08 -9.33
C LEU A 156 -18.65 5.70 -9.80
N VAL A 157 -17.40 5.59 -10.21
CA VAL A 157 -16.82 4.33 -10.69
C VAL A 157 -16.73 3.33 -9.55
N GLN A 158 -16.29 3.77 -8.37
CA GLN A 158 -16.30 2.95 -7.17
C GLN A 158 -17.74 2.49 -6.83
N ALA A 159 -18.73 3.38 -6.90
CA ALA A 159 -20.14 3.02 -6.67
C ALA A 159 -20.59 1.90 -7.61
N SER A 160 -20.33 2.06 -8.91
CA SER A 160 -20.67 1.06 -9.94
C SER A 160 -19.97 -0.29 -9.69
N GLN A 161 -18.67 -0.27 -9.38
CA GLN A 161 -17.89 -1.48 -9.07
C GLN A 161 -18.36 -2.17 -7.78
N SER A 162 -18.85 -1.40 -6.80
CA SER A 162 -19.49 -1.91 -5.58
C SER A 162 -20.95 -2.36 -5.78
N GLY A 163 -21.46 -2.37 -7.01
CA GLY A 163 -22.80 -2.88 -7.34
C GLY A 163 -23.94 -1.86 -7.19
N ALA A 164 -23.65 -0.55 -7.20
CA ALA A 164 -24.70 0.46 -7.21
C ALA A 164 -25.54 0.36 -8.48
N SER A 165 -26.86 0.28 -8.32
CA SER A 165 -27.80 0.44 -9.43
C SER A 165 -27.92 1.93 -9.78
N ILE A 166 -27.27 2.34 -10.87
CA ILE A 166 -27.22 3.73 -11.31
C ILE A 166 -28.17 3.87 -12.50
N ASN A 167 -29.23 4.65 -12.33
CA ASN A 167 -30.21 4.89 -13.39
C ASN A 167 -29.75 6.03 -14.33
N ALA A 168 -30.50 6.23 -15.42
CA ALA A 168 -30.17 7.23 -16.42
C ALA A 168 -30.18 8.68 -15.90
N ASP A 169 -31.09 9.03 -14.98
CA ASP A 169 -31.15 10.37 -14.39
C ASP A 169 -29.96 10.68 -13.49
N GLN A 170 -29.46 9.66 -12.78
CA GLN A 170 -28.24 9.77 -11.98
C GLN A 170 -26.99 9.82 -12.87
N ALA A 171 -26.94 9.04 -13.95
CA ALA A 171 -25.79 8.96 -14.84
C ALA A 171 -25.63 10.19 -15.75
N TYR A 172 -26.73 10.78 -16.24
CA TYR A 172 -26.70 11.83 -17.26
C TYR A 172 -25.86 13.07 -16.88
N PRO A 173 -25.94 13.63 -15.65
CA PRO A 173 -25.08 14.75 -15.24
C PRO A 173 -23.58 14.45 -15.32
N PHE A 174 -23.17 13.24 -14.94
CA PHE A 174 -21.77 12.82 -15.04
C PHE A 174 -21.34 12.65 -16.49
N PHE A 175 -22.20 12.07 -17.33
CA PHE A 175 -21.95 11.93 -18.76
C PHE A 175 -21.71 13.29 -19.41
N LYS A 176 -22.63 14.24 -19.21
CA LYS A 176 -22.49 15.57 -19.82
C LYS A 176 -21.22 16.27 -19.33
N ARG A 177 -20.92 16.15 -18.04
CA ARG A 177 -19.70 16.72 -17.47
C ARG A 177 -18.44 16.09 -18.05
N ALA A 178 -18.41 14.79 -18.28
CA ALA A 178 -17.29 14.10 -18.90
C ALA A 178 -17.08 14.57 -20.36
N VAL A 179 -18.15 14.77 -21.13
CA VAL A 179 -18.09 15.31 -22.50
C VAL A 179 -17.55 16.75 -22.50
N GLU A 180 -18.06 17.63 -21.62
CA GLU A 180 -17.57 19.02 -21.47
C GLU A 180 -16.08 19.09 -21.18
N LEU A 181 -15.60 18.21 -20.29
CA LEU A 181 -14.19 18.11 -19.92
C LEU A 181 -13.33 17.37 -20.96
N LYS A 182 -13.96 16.87 -22.03
CA LYS A 182 -13.34 16.06 -23.09
C LYS A 182 -12.69 14.77 -22.58
N LEU A 183 -13.25 14.18 -21.52
CA LEU A 183 -12.78 12.92 -20.92
C LEU A 183 -13.49 11.75 -21.59
N ARG A 184 -13.05 11.38 -22.80
CA ARG A 184 -13.72 10.38 -23.64
C ARG A 184 -13.87 9.00 -22.99
N PRO A 185 -12.84 8.39 -22.38
CA PRO A 185 -12.98 7.07 -21.76
C PRO A 185 -14.03 7.04 -20.65
N LEU A 186 -14.12 8.12 -19.88
CA LEU A 186 -15.09 8.28 -18.82
C LEU A 186 -16.50 8.52 -19.35
N ALA A 187 -16.67 9.36 -20.38
CA ALA A 187 -17.95 9.54 -21.04
C ALA A 187 -18.47 8.22 -21.61
N GLN A 188 -17.58 7.41 -22.20
CA GLN A 188 -17.91 6.07 -22.70
C GLN A 188 -18.33 5.13 -21.58
N PHE A 189 -17.62 5.15 -20.44
CA PHE A 189 -17.98 4.38 -19.25
C PHE A 189 -19.41 4.71 -18.78
N VAL A 190 -19.72 5.99 -18.55
CA VAL A 190 -21.05 6.41 -18.08
C VAL A 190 -22.14 6.14 -19.12
N TYR A 191 -21.83 6.29 -20.41
CA TYR A 191 -22.76 5.97 -21.49
C TYR A 191 -23.15 4.48 -21.49
N THR A 192 -22.15 3.59 -21.43
CA THR A 192 -22.37 2.14 -21.38
C THR A 192 -23.07 1.72 -20.09
N LEU A 193 -22.79 2.42 -18.98
CA LEU A 193 -23.37 2.12 -17.67
C LEU A 193 -24.90 2.25 -17.65
N ALA A 194 -25.45 3.33 -18.22
CA ALA A 194 -26.89 3.62 -18.06
C ALA A 194 -27.58 4.41 -19.19
N LEU A 195 -26.88 4.81 -20.26
CA LEU A 195 -27.41 5.81 -21.22
C LEU A 195 -27.51 5.32 -22.67
N GLN A 196 -27.29 4.03 -22.94
CA GLN A 196 -27.28 3.48 -24.31
C GLN A 196 -28.58 3.79 -25.08
N SER A 197 -29.72 3.75 -24.39
CA SER A 197 -31.06 4.02 -24.94
C SER A 197 -31.62 5.38 -24.52
N ASP A 198 -30.83 6.25 -23.87
CA ASP A 198 -31.29 7.54 -23.37
C ASP A 198 -31.39 8.57 -24.51
N SER A 199 -32.55 9.19 -24.66
CA SER A 199 -32.85 10.16 -25.73
C SER A 199 -32.19 11.52 -25.55
N ARG A 200 -31.67 11.84 -24.35
CA ARG A 200 -30.93 13.08 -24.07
C ARG A 200 -29.52 13.06 -24.65
N VAL A 201 -28.98 11.89 -25.00
CA VAL A 201 -27.65 11.76 -25.61
C VAL A 201 -27.71 12.15 -27.09
N GLU A 202 -27.23 13.36 -27.38
CA GLU A 202 -27.20 13.98 -28.70
C GLU A 202 -26.27 13.24 -29.69
N GLU A 203 -26.52 13.41 -31.00
CA GLU A 203 -25.68 12.80 -32.05
C GLU A 203 -24.22 13.28 -32.01
N SER A 204 -24.00 14.56 -31.70
CA SER A 204 -22.68 15.14 -31.46
C SER A 204 -21.91 14.44 -30.34
N ASP A 205 -22.58 14.14 -29.22
CA ASP A 205 -22.00 13.44 -28.09
C ASP A 205 -21.67 11.98 -28.47
N ARG A 206 -22.51 11.32 -29.29
CA ARG A 206 -22.23 9.96 -29.82
C ARG A 206 -21.03 9.95 -30.78
N LEU A 207 -20.90 10.97 -31.63
CA LEU A 207 -19.73 11.14 -32.49
C LEU A 207 -18.46 11.38 -31.66
N PHE A 208 -18.56 12.14 -30.57
CA PHE A 208 -17.48 12.26 -29.61
C PHE A 208 -17.12 10.87 -29.06
N LEU A 209 -18.07 10.08 -28.54
CA LEU A 209 -17.75 8.73 -28.02
C LEU A 209 -17.00 7.83 -29.01
N GLN A 210 -17.32 7.91 -30.30
CA GLN A 210 -16.67 7.12 -31.37
C GLN A 210 -15.28 7.63 -31.79
N GLY A 211 -14.89 8.83 -31.35
CA GLY A 211 -13.59 9.42 -31.64
C GLY A 211 -12.44 8.71 -30.92
N ARG A 212 -11.22 9.15 -31.22
CA ARG A 212 -10.00 8.68 -30.55
C ARG A 212 -9.09 9.86 -30.22
N ASP A 213 -8.43 9.79 -29.07
CA ASP A 213 -7.38 10.73 -28.72
C ASP A 213 -6.06 10.21 -29.29
N THR A 214 -5.37 11.04 -30.05
CA THR A 214 -4.09 10.67 -30.67
C THR A 214 -2.94 10.87 -29.68
N THR A 215 -1.88 10.08 -29.80
CA THR A 215 -0.68 10.27 -28.96
C THR A 215 -0.11 11.69 -29.05
N ALA A 216 -0.24 12.34 -30.21
CA ALA A 216 0.17 13.73 -30.43
C ALA A 216 -0.69 14.76 -29.66
N GLU A 217 -1.92 14.42 -29.30
CA GLU A 217 -2.76 15.19 -28.38
C GLU A 217 -2.39 14.90 -26.94
N MET A 218 -2.24 13.63 -26.60
CA MET A 218 -1.96 13.17 -25.23
C MET A 218 -0.63 13.70 -24.70
N ILE A 219 0.39 13.80 -25.55
CA ILE A 219 1.70 14.35 -25.19
C ILE A 219 1.65 15.79 -24.69
N ARG A 220 0.60 16.55 -25.04
CA ARG A 220 0.39 17.93 -24.56
C ARG A 220 -0.18 17.99 -23.13
N GLY A 221 -0.53 16.83 -22.57
CA GLY A 221 -0.91 16.66 -21.17
C GLY A 221 0.23 16.14 -20.29
N VAL A 222 1.44 16.01 -20.83
CA VAL A 222 2.63 15.56 -20.10
C VAL A 222 3.56 16.74 -19.84
N ALA A 223 4.08 16.81 -18.64
CA ALA A 223 4.98 17.85 -18.17
C ALA A 223 6.29 17.23 -17.65
N THR A 224 7.39 17.96 -17.81
CA THR A 224 8.65 17.62 -17.12
C THR A 224 8.60 18.14 -15.71
N VAL A 225 8.91 17.29 -14.73
CA VAL A 225 9.13 17.70 -13.35
C VAL A 225 10.62 17.99 -13.15
N LEU A 226 10.92 19.16 -12.63
CA LEU A 226 12.27 19.59 -12.27
C LEU A 226 12.30 19.94 -10.79
N VAL A 227 13.09 19.19 -10.03
CA VAL A 227 13.37 19.50 -8.63
C VAL A 227 14.80 20.02 -8.53
N ASP A 228 14.95 21.30 -8.18
CA ASP A 228 16.23 21.98 -8.00
C ASP A 228 16.68 21.85 -6.53
N ARG A 229 17.68 20.99 -6.30
CA ARG A 229 18.27 20.70 -5.00
C ARG A 229 19.47 21.60 -4.66
N GLY A 230 19.75 22.58 -5.52
CA GLY A 230 20.87 23.51 -5.35
C GLY A 230 22.19 22.93 -5.85
N LEU A 231 23.21 22.90 -4.99
CA LEU A 231 24.57 22.54 -5.36
C LEU A 231 25.09 21.40 -4.50
N ARG A 232 25.59 20.34 -5.14
CA ARG A 232 26.28 19.22 -4.49
C ARG A 232 27.79 19.36 -4.67
N ILE A 233 28.55 19.26 -3.58
CA ILE A 233 30.01 19.32 -3.63
C ILE A 233 30.57 17.90 -3.66
N GLU A 234 31.27 17.56 -4.75
CA GLU A 234 32.03 16.31 -4.86
C GLU A 234 33.49 16.58 -5.15
N LYS A 235 34.39 16.05 -4.30
CA LYS A 235 35.85 16.18 -4.45
C LYS A 235 36.30 17.63 -4.66
N GLY A 236 35.68 18.56 -3.94
CA GLY A 236 35.99 20.00 -4.01
C GLY A 236 35.43 20.74 -5.23
N ARG A 237 34.58 20.10 -6.05
CA ARG A 237 33.89 20.73 -7.17
C ARG A 237 32.38 20.79 -6.91
N SER A 238 31.77 21.92 -7.25
CA SER A 238 30.33 22.13 -7.14
C SER A 238 29.63 21.67 -8.42
N TYR A 239 28.60 20.85 -8.29
CA TYR A 239 27.73 20.37 -9.37
C TYR A 239 26.31 20.80 -9.06
N ALA A 240 25.54 21.18 -10.10
CA ALA A 240 24.11 21.38 -9.94
C ALA A 240 23.45 20.05 -9.54
N ASP A 241 22.69 20.06 -8.45
CA ASP A 241 21.93 18.90 -7.99
C ASP A 241 20.47 19.08 -8.43
N ARG A 242 20.04 18.23 -9.36
CA ARG A 242 18.72 18.32 -9.97
C ARG A 242 18.16 16.92 -10.18
N VAL A 243 16.88 16.78 -9.87
CA VAL A 243 16.11 15.59 -10.24
C VAL A 243 15.16 15.95 -11.38
N LEU A 244 15.12 15.09 -12.38
CA LEU A 244 14.24 15.20 -13.53
C LEU A 244 13.31 13.99 -13.56
N GLY A 245 12.04 14.26 -13.79
CA GLY A 245 11.01 13.25 -14.01
C GLY A 245 9.97 13.76 -14.97
N SER A 246 8.90 12.98 -15.12
CA SER A 246 7.70 13.33 -15.85
C SER A 246 6.51 13.39 -14.90
N ALA A 247 5.48 14.09 -15.35
CA ALA A 247 4.17 14.10 -14.73
C ALA A 247 3.12 14.27 -15.82
N PHE A 248 1.86 13.92 -15.53
CA PHE A 248 0.76 14.14 -16.48
C PHE A 248 -0.49 14.64 -15.79
N PHE A 249 -1.23 15.50 -16.48
CA PHE A 249 -2.43 16.14 -15.95
C PHE A 249 -3.59 15.16 -15.84
N ILE A 250 -4.28 15.18 -14.70
CA ILE A 250 -5.46 14.35 -14.42
C ILE A 250 -6.72 15.18 -14.14
N ASP A 251 -6.56 16.51 -14.04
CA ASP A 251 -7.67 17.45 -13.91
C ASP A 251 -7.35 18.81 -14.53
N LYS A 252 -8.39 19.51 -15.00
CA LYS A 252 -8.28 20.83 -15.65
C LYS A 252 -7.84 21.95 -14.69
N SER A 253 -7.94 21.75 -13.39
CA SER A 253 -7.39 22.71 -12.44
C SER A 253 -5.85 22.75 -12.49
N GLY A 254 -5.17 21.71 -13.00
CA GLY A 254 -3.71 21.64 -13.02
C GLY A 254 -3.13 20.66 -11.99
N LEU A 255 -3.89 19.62 -11.61
CA LEU A 255 -3.39 18.49 -10.84
C LEU A 255 -2.65 17.51 -11.77
N LEU A 256 -1.49 17.04 -11.33
CA LEU A 256 -0.67 16.07 -12.06
C LEU A 256 -0.28 14.89 -11.18
N ILE A 257 -0.07 13.74 -11.81
CA ILE A 257 0.54 12.55 -11.20
C ILE A 257 2.01 12.47 -11.56
N THR A 258 2.83 12.11 -10.58
CA THR A 258 4.26 11.79 -10.73
C THR A 258 4.65 10.71 -9.71
N ASN A 259 5.92 10.31 -9.65
CA ASN A 259 6.40 9.40 -8.62
C ASN A 259 6.85 10.13 -7.35
N TYR A 260 6.78 9.45 -6.21
CA TYR A 260 7.30 9.98 -4.95
C TYR A 260 8.82 10.20 -5.01
N HIS A 261 9.60 9.27 -5.56
CA HIS A 261 11.06 9.41 -5.61
C HIS A 261 11.54 10.61 -6.43
N VAL A 262 10.73 11.10 -7.38
CA VAL A 262 11.01 12.32 -8.15
C VAL A 262 10.91 13.55 -7.26
N ILE A 263 9.93 13.58 -6.36
CA ILE A 263 9.59 14.74 -5.51
C ILE A 263 10.05 14.60 -4.06
N SER A 264 10.70 13.49 -3.69
CA SER A 264 10.93 13.11 -2.30
C SER A 264 11.62 14.18 -1.47
N SER A 265 12.59 14.90 -2.04
CA SER A 265 13.29 16.00 -1.36
C SER A 265 12.42 17.22 -1.01
N GLU A 266 11.21 17.35 -1.59
CA GLU A 266 10.25 18.40 -1.22
C GLU A 266 9.45 18.06 0.04
N VAL A 267 9.37 16.78 0.41
CA VAL A 267 8.43 16.27 1.43
C VAL A 267 9.07 15.38 2.48
N ASP A 268 10.23 14.80 2.20
CA ASP A 268 10.96 13.94 3.12
C ASP A 268 11.61 14.78 4.23
N PRO A 269 11.21 14.60 5.50
CA PRO A 269 11.77 15.35 6.61
C PRO A 269 13.25 15.05 6.86
N GLU A 270 13.79 13.95 6.35
CA GLU A 270 15.23 13.64 6.47
C GLU A 270 16.09 14.47 5.49
N TYR A 271 15.48 15.08 4.47
CA TYR A 271 16.17 15.92 3.50
C TYR A 271 16.49 17.30 4.09
N ASN A 272 17.75 17.51 4.46
CA ASN A 272 18.25 18.75 5.08
C ASN A 272 18.78 19.79 4.07
N GLY A 273 18.29 19.77 2.82
CA GLY A 273 18.76 20.67 1.74
C GLY A 273 17.72 21.72 1.33
N ILE A 274 18.10 22.58 0.38
CA ILE A 274 17.13 23.39 -0.35
C ILE A 274 16.52 22.50 -1.43
N SER A 275 15.20 22.55 -1.60
CA SER A 275 14.49 21.88 -2.69
C SER A 275 13.43 22.83 -3.22
N ARG A 276 13.36 22.98 -4.56
CA ARG A 276 12.28 23.72 -5.23
C ARG A 276 11.79 22.95 -6.44
N MET A 277 10.49 22.64 -6.47
CA MET A 277 9.86 21.96 -7.58
C MET A 277 9.22 22.91 -8.61
N PHE A 278 9.43 22.57 -9.88
CA PHE A 278 8.82 23.22 -11.03
C PHE A 278 8.32 22.18 -12.04
N ILE A 279 7.37 22.59 -12.88
CA ILE A 279 7.01 21.86 -14.10
C ILE A 279 7.35 22.66 -15.37
N ARG A 280 7.45 21.95 -16.50
CA ARG A 280 7.58 22.50 -17.85
C ARG A 280 6.69 21.76 -18.84
N LEU A 281 6.05 22.49 -19.75
CA LEU A 281 5.08 21.94 -20.73
C LEU A 281 5.63 21.86 -22.17
N GLY A 282 6.66 22.64 -22.47
CA GLY A 282 7.39 22.63 -23.74
C GLY A 282 8.87 22.43 -23.47
N ASP A 283 9.73 22.69 -24.45
CA ASP A 283 11.18 22.43 -24.39
C ASP A 283 11.96 23.17 -23.26
N ALA A 284 13.28 22.94 -23.18
CA ALA A 284 14.14 23.50 -22.14
C ALA A 284 14.16 25.04 -22.09
N THR A 285 13.68 25.72 -23.13
CA THR A 285 13.52 27.18 -23.20
C THR A 285 12.19 27.66 -22.60
N SER A 286 11.24 26.74 -22.40
CA SER A 286 9.95 27.02 -21.79
C SER A 286 10.06 27.48 -20.34
N PRO A 287 9.14 28.36 -19.90
CA PRO A 287 9.14 28.87 -18.54
C PRO A 287 8.98 27.74 -17.53
N ARG A 288 9.70 27.86 -16.40
CA ARG A 288 9.49 27.01 -15.23
C ARG A 288 8.25 27.50 -14.50
N ILE A 289 7.28 26.62 -14.32
CA ILE A 289 6.04 26.92 -13.58
C ILE A 289 6.20 26.32 -12.18
N PRO A 290 6.13 27.11 -11.09
CA PRO A 290 6.18 26.56 -9.74
C PRO A 290 5.07 25.54 -9.51
N ALA A 291 5.40 24.44 -8.83
CA ALA A 291 4.43 23.40 -8.46
C ALA A 291 4.55 23.06 -6.98
N LYS A 292 3.47 22.56 -6.40
CA LYS A 292 3.39 22.13 -5.00
C LYS A 292 3.01 20.67 -4.92
N VAL A 293 3.57 19.95 -3.95
CA VAL A 293 3.10 18.60 -3.62
C VAL A 293 1.80 18.73 -2.85
N ILE A 294 0.77 17.99 -3.27
CA ILE A 294 -0.53 17.92 -2.60
C ILE A 294 -0.51 16.75 -1.63
N GLY A 295 -0.22 15.55 -2.14
CA GLY A 295 -0.08 14.34 -1.33
C GLY A 295 0.85 13.34 -1.98
N TRP A 296 1.41 12.44 -1.18
CA TRP A 296 2.40 11.46 -1.63
C TRP A 296 2.28 10.15 -0.88
N ASP A 297 2.62 9.06 -1.57
CA ASP A 297 2.72 7.72 -1.01
C ASP A 297 4.10 7.13 -1.31
N PRO A 298 4.99 7.05 -0.31
CA PRO A 298 6.31 6.42 -0.48
C PRO A 298 6.24 4.92 -0.78
N ILE A 299 5.16 4.23 -0.36
CA ILE A 299 5.02 2.78 -0.45
C ILE A 299 4.64 2.38 -1.89
N MET A 300 3.73 3.12 -2.52
CA MET A 300 3.34 2.91 -3.92
C MET A 300 4.17 3.74 -4.92
N ASP A 301 5.08 4.57 -4.42
CA ASP A 301 5.86 5.52 -5.20
C ASP A 301 5.02 6.43 -6.11
N LEU A 302 3.96 7.01 -5.55
CA LEU A 302 3.04 7.90 -6.25
C LEU A 302 2.94 9.26 -5.54
N ALA A 303 2.74 10.32 -6.30
CA ALA A 303 2.46 11.65 -5.77
C ALA A 303 1.49 12.42 -6.66
N VAL A 304 0.66 13.25 -6.02
CA VAL A 304 -0.13 14.29 -6.69
C VAL A 304 0.56 15.62 -6.47
N ILE A 305 0.82 16.33 -7.56
CA ILE A 305 1.35 17.70 -7.54
C ILE A 305 0.36 18.66 -8.21
N LYS A 306 0.49 19.95 -7.92
CA LYS A 306 -0.38 21.01 -8.40
C LYS A 306 0.45 22.15 -8.99
N ALA A 307 0.09 22.58 -10.19
CA ALA A 307 0.60 23.80 -10.81
C ALA A 307 -0.56 24.69 -11.25
N GLU A 308 -0.36 26.00 -11.21
CA GLU A 308 -1.36 26.99 -11.63
C GLU A 308 -1.31 27.18 -13.15
N VAL A 309 -1.84 26.19 -13.88
CA VAL A 309 -1.90 26.19 -15.36
C VAL A 309 -3.10 25.39 -15.85
N VAL A 310 -3.70 25.84 -16.95
CA VAL A 310 -4.78 25.11 -17.63
C VAL A 310 -4.15 24.19 -18.68
N PRO A 311 -4.26 22.86 -18.54
CA PRO A 311 -3.62 21.93 -19.46
C PRO A 311 -4.40 21.78 -20.76
N GLU A 312 -3.68 21.61 -21.87
CA GLU A 312 -4.28 21.35 -23.18
C GLU A 312 -4.96 19.99 -23.23
N TYR A 313 -4.37 18.98 -22.59
CA TYR A 313 -4.89 17.62 -22.49
C TYR A 313 -4.91 17.13 -21.04
N VAL A 314 -5.91 16.32 -20.71
CA VAL A 314 -6.07 15.69 -19.39
C VAL A 314 -6.28 14.21 -19.61
N PHE A 315 -5.49 13.39 -18.92
CA PHE A 315 -5.62 11.94 -18.96
C PHE A 315 -6.78 11.50 -18.09
N SER A 316 -7.63 10.64 -18.63
CA SER A 316 -8.58 9.90 -17.81
C SER A 316 -7.82 8.82 -17.03
N VAL A 317 -7.74 8.97 -15.71
CA VAL A 317 -7.27 7.90 -14.80
C VAL A 317 -8.29 6.79 -14.63
N ILE A 318 -9.50 7.02 -15.14
CA ILE A 318 -10.61 6.08 -15.12
C ILE A 318 -10.74 5.51 -16.52
N GLY A 319 -10.48 4.23 -16.67
CA GLY A 319 -10.62 3.49 -17.92
C GLY A 319 -11.15 2.09 -17.64
N THR A 320 -11.78 1.50 -18.66
CA THR A 320 -12.31 0.13 -18.61
C THR A 320 -11.28 -0.93 -18.95
N ASP A 321 -10.10 -0.52 -19.42
CA ASP A 321 -9.08 -1.44 -19.91
C ASP A 321 -8.21 -1.97 -18.77
N VAL A 322 -8.06 -3.29 -18.75
CA VAL A 322 -7.09 -3.99 -17.90
C VAL A 322 -5.93 -4.40 -18.79
N ALA A 323 -4.70 -4.09 -18.37
CA ALA A 323 -3.51 -4.47 -19.10
C ALA A 323 -3.39 -5.99 -19.23
N GLN A 324 -3.07 -6.47 -20.43
CA GLN A 324 -2.81 -7.88 -20.71
C GLN A 324 -1.40 -8.07 -21.25
N VAL A 325 -0.79 -9.22 -20.96
CA VAL A 325 0.52 -9.58 -21.53
C VAL A 325 0.42 -9.62 -23.05
N GLY A 326 1.33 -8.93 -23.72
CA GLY A 326 1.32 -8.76 -25.18
C GLY A 326 0.58 -7.51 -25.68
N ASP A 327 -0.14 -6.79 -24.83
CA ASP A 327 -0.73 -5.50 -25.21
C ASP A 327 0.36 -4.54 -25.67
N LYS A 328 0.15 -3.89 -26.82
CA LYS A 328 1.03 -2.83 -27.30
C LYS A 328 0.81 -1.55 -26.51
N VAL A 329 1.91 -0.96 -26.06
CA VAL A 329 1.91 0.21 -25.19
C VAL A 329 2.82 1.31 -25.71
N TYR A 330 2.50 2.53 -25.27
CA TYR A 330 3.32 3.71 -25.44
C TYR A 330 3.62 4.31 -24.06
N ALA A 331 4.89 4.60 -23.78
CA ALA A 331 5.31 5.37 -22.63
C ALA A 331 5.67 6.79 -23.08
N ILE A 332 5.09 7.78 -22.40
CA ILE A 332 5.29 9.21 -22.73
C ILE A 332 6.06 9.86 -21.58
N GLY A 333 7.09 10.64 -21.91
CA GLY A 333 7.86 11.36 -20.90
C GLY A 333 8.85 12.37 -21.49
N SER A 334 9.78 12.78 -20.65
CA SER A 334 10.82 13.77 -20.96
C SER A 334 12.22 13.25 -20.59
N PRO A 335 12.71 12.18 -21.25
CA PRO A 335 13.98 11.55 -20.92
C PRO A 335 15.15 12.52 -21.15
N ALA A 336 16.06 12.62 -20.18
CA ALA A 336 17.19 13.55 -20.20
C ALA A 336 16.81 15.05 -20.43
N GLY A 337 15.56 15.43 -20.19
CA GLY A 337 15.05 16.77 -20.52
C GLY A 337 14.77 16.98 -22.02
N LEU A 338 14.77 15.91 -22.83
CA LEU A 338 14.26 15.90 -24.20
C LEU A 338 12.75 15.70 -24.15
N GLU A 339 12.05 16.83 -24.06
CA GLU A 339 10.63 16.86 -23.79
C GLU A 339 9.82 16.26 -24.93
N LYS A 340 8.64 15.71 -24.61
CA LYS A 340 7.72 15.12 -25.59
C LYS A 340 8.30 13.90 -26.30
N THR A 341 8.91 12.98 -25.55
CA THR A 341 9.35 11.68 -26.08
C THR A 341 8.26 10.64 -25.91
N VAL A 342 8.00 9.89 -26.98
CA VAL A 342 7.14 8.71 -26.97
C VAL A 342 7.99 7.50 -27.32
N THR A 343 7.89 6.45 -26.52
CA THR A 343 8.49 5.15 -26.80
C THR A 343 7.41 4.10 -26.88
N SER A 344 7.65 3.05 -27.67
CA SER A 344 6.70 1.97 -27.92
C SER A 344 7.30 0.65 -27.45
N GLY A 345 6.44 -0.24 -26.97
CA GLY A 345 6.77 -1.60 -26.59
C GLY A 345 5.50 -2.42 -26.36
N ILE A 346 5.61 -3.46 -25.55
CA ILE A 346 4.51 -4.31 -25.09
C ILE A 346 4.53 -4.45 -23.56
N ILE A 347 3.41 -4.91 -23.01
CA ILE A 347 3.37 -5.50 -21.67
C ILE A 347 4.07 -6.86 -21.72
N SER A 348 5.23 -6.96 -21.07
CA SER A 348 6.03 -8.20 -21.05
C SER A 348 5.56 -9.17 -19.96
N ALA A 349 5.11 -8.65 -18.82
CA ALA A 349 4.58 -9.43 -17.71
C ALA A 349 3.72 -8.56 -16.79
N LEU A 350 2.86 -9.20 -16.00
CA LEU A 350 2.06 -8.58 -14.95
C LEU A 350 2.53 -9.12 -13.58
N ASN A 351 2.03 -8.50 -12.51
CA ASN A 351 2.11 -9.00 -11.15
C ASN A 351 3.55 -9.21 -10.62
N ARG A 352 4.43 -8.24 -10.90
CA ARG A 352 5.80 -8.23 -10.36
C ARG A 352 5.82 -7.56 -8.99
N ARG A 353 6.31 -8.27 -7.97
CA ARG A 353 6.44 -7.75 -6.59
C ARG A 353 7.73 -6.95 -6.41
N LEU A 354 7.73 -5.69 -6.87
CA LEU A 354 8.87 -4.76 -6.69
C LEU A 354 8.58 -3.61 -5.72
N LEU A 355 7.31 -3.37 -5.39
CA LEU A 355 6.91 -2.39 -4.39
C LEU A 355 6.72 -3.06 -3.02
N GLN A 356 6.71 -2.24 -1.97
CA GLN A 356 6.39 -2.70 -0.62
C GLN A 356 4.92 -3.13 -0.45
N LEU A 357 4.03 -2.63 -1.29
CA LEU A 357 2.62 -3.02 -1.32
C LEU A 357 2.16 -3.03 -2.78
N GLY A 358 1.54 -4.13 -3.18
CA GLY A 358 1.01 -4.31 -4.53
C GLY A 358 2.06 -4.61 -5.60
N ASP A 359 1.55 -4.89 -6.80
CA ASP A 359 2.35 -5.32 -7.94
C ASP A 359 2.61 -4.21 -8.96
N VAL A 360 3.65 -4.40 -9.78
CA VAL A 360 3.96 -3.58 -10.96
C VAL A 360 3.80 -4.35 -12.27
N ILE A 361 3.56 -3.60 -13.34
CA ILE A 361 3.56 -4.05 -14.73
C ILE A 361 5.00 -4.06 -15.24
N GLN A 362 5.42 -5.09 -15.95
CA GLN A 362 6.68 -5.11 -16.70
C GLN A 362 6.43 -4.77 -18.17
N LEU A 363 7.27 -3.90 -18.75
CA LEU A 363 7.21 -3.47 -20.14
C LEU A 363 8.62 -3.38 -20.76
N ASP A 364 8.70 -3.52 -22.09
CA ASP A 364 9.95 -3.44 -22.85
C ASP A 364 10.14 -2.10 -23.59
N ALA A 365 9.14 -1.21 -23.55
CA ALA A 365 9.27 0.14 -24.09
C ALA A 365 10.46 0.85 -23.43
N ALA A 366 11.24 1.59 -24.23
CA ALA A 366 12.46 2.22 -23.74
C ALA A 366 12.17 3.29 -22.66
N VAL A 367 12.49 2.96 -21.40
CA VAL A 367 12.40 3.88 -20.27
C VAL A 367 13.81 4.28 -19.83
N ASN A 368 14.05 5.59 -19.73
CA ASN A 368 15.31 6.17 -19.25
C ASN A 368 15.02 7.19 -18.14
N HIS A 369 16.08 7.66 -17.48
CA HIS A 369 16.01 8.78 -16.54
C HIS A 369 15.23 9.96 -17.14
N GLY A 370 14.20 10.43 -16.44
CA GLY A 370 13.28 11.47 -16.89
C GLY A 370 11.90 10.97 -17.33
N ASN A 371 11.73 9.66 -17.61
CA ASN A 371 10.41 9.08 -17.90
C ASN A 371 9.62 8.70 -16.64
N SER A 372 10.28 8.54 -15.48
CA SER A 372 9.62 8.25 -14.20
C SER A 372 8.52 9.26 -13.90
N GLY A 373 7.31 8.77 -13.63
CA GLY A 373 6.10 9.56 -13.39
C GLY A 373 5.28 9.83 -14.66
N GLY A 374 5.77 9.45 -15.84
CA GLY A 374 5.06 9.57 -17.11
C GLY A 374 3.97 8.51 -17.30
N PRO A 375 2.96 8.75 -18.16
CA PRO A 375 1.89 7.80 -18.40
C PRO A 375 2.31 6.68 -19.35
N VAL A 376 1.80 5.47 -19.09
CA VAL A 376 1.80 4.32 -19.99
C VAL A 376 0.40 4.14 -20.54
N ILE A 377 0.23 4.16 -21.86
CA ILE A 377 -1.07 4.07 -22.53
C ILE A 377 -1.09 2.93 -23.55
N ASN A 378 -2.28 2.39 -23.84
CA ASN A 378 -2.45 1.43 -24.94
C ASN A 378 -2.74 2.13 -26.28
N GLU A 379 -2.94 1.34 -27.35
CA GLU A 379 -3.25 1.87 -28.69
C GLU A 379 -4.58 2.63 -28.79
N ARG A 380 -5.47 2.47 -27.81
CA ARG A 380 -6.73 3.23 -27.71
C ARG A 380 -6.56 4.56 -26.97
N GLY A 381 -5.38 4.85 -26.41
CA GLY A 381 -5.14 6.01 -25.57
C GLY A 381 -5.64 5.86 -24.13
N ASN A 382 -5.94 4.63 -23.69
CA ASN A 382 -6.33 4.40 -22.30
C ASN A 382 -5.08 4.27 -21.42
N LEU A 383 -5.09 4.94 -20.27
CA LEU A 383 -4.03 4.87 -19.28
C LEU A 383 -3.99 3.48 -18.63
N LEU A 384 -2.83 2.82 -18.72
CA LEU A 384 -2.58 1.51 -18.11
C LEU A 384 -1.70 1.61 -16.86
N GLY A 385 -0.87 2.66 -16.75
CA GLY A 385 -0.02 2.82 -15.58
C GLY A 385 0.85 4.07 -15.59
N VAL A 386 1.67 4.20 -14.54
CA VAL A 386 2.64 5.28 -14.33
C VAL A 386 4.03 4.68 -14.35
N VAL A 387 4.91 5.14 -15.23
CA VAL A 387 6.30 4.67 -15.31
C VAL A 387 6.96 4.82 -13.94
N PHE A 388 7.54 3.74 -13.42
CA PHE A 388 8.13 3.65 -12.08
C PHE A 388 9.66 3.64 -12.16
N ALA A 389 10.23 2.58 -12.75
CA ALA A 389 11.67 2.35 -12.79
C ALA A 389 12.06 1.46 -13.98
N GLY A 390 13.34 1.50 -14.36
CA GLY A 390 13.99 0.51 -15.21
C GLY A 390 15.19 -0.10 -14.48
N ILE A 391 15.61 -1.31 -14.87
CA ILE A 391 16.85 -1.89 -14.34
C ILE A 391 18.01 -1.43 -15.22
N GLU A 392 18.86 -0.52 -14.73
CA GLU A 392 19.94 0.10 -15.51
C GLU A 392 20.86 -0.91 -16.22
N GLN A 393 21.08 -2.08 -15.60
CA GLN A 393 21.94 -3.14 -16.13
C GLN A 393 21.27 -3.97 -17.25
N PHE A 394 19.94 -3.92 -17.40
CA PHE A 394 19.19 -4.73 -18.36
C PHE A 394 18.29 -3.87 -19.24
N GLN A 395 18.67 -3.75 -20.51
CA GLN A 395 17.83 -3.08 -21.50
C GLN A 395 16.51 -3.84 -21.72
N GLY A 396 15.41 -3.10 -21.87
CA GLY A 396 14.08 -3.68 -22.13
C GLY A 396 13.40 -4.30 -20.90
N ILE A 397 13.92 -4.07 -19.68
CA ILE A 397 13.26 -4.47 -18.43
C ILE A 397 12.87 -3.21 -17.66
N ASN A 398 11.64 -2.75 -17.88
CA ASN A 398 11.09 -1.55 -17.28
C ASN A 398 9.77 -1.86 -16.58
N PHE A 399 9.37 -0.97 -15.67
CA PHE A 399 8.22 -1.18 -14.81
C PHE A 399 7.32 0.04 -14.72
N ALA A 400 6.03 -0.21 -14.52
CA ALA A 400 5.02 0.81 -14.29
C ALA A 400 4.06 0.40 -13.16
N VAL A 401 3.67 1.36 -12.33
CA VAL A 401 2.59 1.21 -11.35
C VAL A 401 1.27 1.11 -12.11
N PRO A 402 0.46 0.04 -11.94
CA PRO A 402 -0.81 -0.12 -12.64
C PRO A 402 -1.78 1.02 -12.33
N VAL A 403 -2.60 1.40 -13.30
CA VAL A 403 -3.63 2.44 -13.13
C VAL A 403 -4.63 2.09 -12.02
N GLN A 404 -4.90 0.81 -11.78
CA GLN A 404 -5.77 0.34 -10.69
C GLN A 404 -5.19 0.72 -9.32
N ARG A 405 -3.86 0.62 -9.15
CA ARG A 405 -3.17 1.06 -7.93
C ARG A 405 -3.29 2.57 -7.75
N LEU A 406 -3.04 3.32 -8.83
CA LEU A 406 -3.24 4.77 -8.83
C LEU A 406 -4.68 5.16 -8.43
N VAL A 407 -5.70 4.54 -9.04
CA VAL A 407 -7.12 4.81 -8.73
C VAL A 407 -7.44 4.50 -7.27
N SER A 408 -6.89 3.42 -6.72
CA SER A 408 -7.07 3.08 -5.30
C SER A 408 -6.39 4.08 -4.35
N ALA A 409 -5.24 4.64 -4.75
CA ALA A 409 -4.46 5.59 -3.95
C ALA A 409 -4.96 7.04 -4.05
N LEU A 410 -5.59 7.40 -5.18
CA LEU A 410 -5.99 8.78 -5.49
C LEU A 410 -6.81 9.46 -4.38
N PRO A 411 -7.85 8.84 -3.78
CA PRO A 411 -8.60 9.48 -2.71
C PRO A 411 -7.73 9.93 -1.52
N ALA A 412 -6.75 9.12 -1.13
CA ALA A 412 -5.81 9.44 -0.04
C ALA A 412 -4.75 10.45 -0.46
N LEU A 413 -4.28 10.39 -1.71
CA LEU A 413 -3.36 11.40 -2.25
C LEU A 413 -4.02 12.79 -2.33
N LEU A 414 -5.31 12.84 -2.67
CA LEU A 414 -6.07 14.09 -2.77
C LEU A 414 -6.49 14.68 -1.42
N SER A 415 -6.56 13.88 -0.34
CA SER A 415 -6.72 14.44 1.01
C SER A 415 -5.49 15.22 1.49
N GLY A 416 -4.36 15.03 0.83
CA GLY A 416 -3.12 15.74 1.04
C GLY A 416 -2.23 15.13 2.13
N GLY A 417 -0.97 15.56 2.17
CA GLY A 417 0.03 15.02 3.08
C GLY A 417 0.54 13.64 2.67
N GLN A 418 1.23 12.96 3.60
CA GLN A 418 1.65 11.58 3.41
C GLN A 418 0.46 10.64 3.54
N VAL A 419 0.29 9.73 2.59
CA VAL A 419 -0.74 8.69 2.66
C VAL A 419 -0.46 7.76 3.83
N GLU A 420 -1.44 7.65 4.73
CA GLU A 420 -1.42 6.68 5.82
C GLU A 420 -2.06 5.38 5.34
N ARG A 421 -1.31 4.27 5.43
CA ARG A 421 -1.79 2.94 5.01
C ARG A 421 -2.25 2.13 6.22
N PRO A 422 -3.35 1.36 6.11
CA PRO A 422 -3.80 0.47 7.18
C PRO A 422 -2.82 -0.70 7.38
N TRP A 423 -2.78 -1.22 8.60
CA TRP A 423 -1.89 -2.32 8.99
C TRP A 423 -2.47 -3.15 10.13
N LEU A 424 -2.41 -4.48 10.01
CA LEU A 424 -2.77 -5.42 11.08
C LEU A 424 -1.58 -5.81 11.96
N GLY A 425 -0.35 -5.61 11.47
CA GLY A 425 0.85 -6.04 12.18
C GLY A 425 1.36 -7.41 11.76
N LEU A 426 0.94 -7.93 10.61
CA LEU A 426 1.25 -9.29 10.19
C LEU A 426 2.31 -9.31 9.09
N VAL A 427 3.17 -10.33 9.12
CA VAL A 427 3.95 -10.76 7.95
C VAL A 427 3.44 -12.13 7.55
N LEU A 428 3.13 -12.29 6.28
CA LEU A 428 2.47 -13.46 5.73
C LEU A 428 3.42 -14.27 4.87
N GLY A 429 3.16 -15.57 4.82
CA GLY A 429 3.85 -16.52 3.95
C GLY A 429 2.84 -17.23 3.08
N GLU A 430 3.16 -17.40 1.81
CA GLU A 430 2.32 -18.10 0.86
C GLU A 430 2.99 -19.40 0.43
N ASP A 431 2.27 -20.51 0.55
CA ASP A 431 2.69 -21.81 0.00
C ASP A 431 1.57 -22.42 -0.85
N ARG A 432 1.67 -23.73 -1.15
CA ARG A 432 0.64 -24.39 -1.96
C ARG A 432 -0.71 -24.39 -1.22
N ASP A 433 -0.67 -24.54 0.09
CA ASP A 433 -1.83 -24.86 0.93
C ASP A 433 -2.61 -23.61 1.33
N GLY A 434 -1.96 -22.45 1.39
CA GLY A 434 -2.66 -21.19 1.64
C GLY A 434 -1.74 -20.01 1.95
N VAL A 435 -2.28 -19.06 2.71
CA VAL A 435 -1.56 -17.93 3.27
C VAL A 435 -1.51 -18.09 4.78
N SER A 436 -0.32 -18.12 5.36
CA SER A 436 -0.10 -18.34 6.79
C SER A 436 0.58 -17.15 7.46
N ILE A 437 0.32 -16.96 8.75
CA ILE A 437 0.96 -15.91 9.56
C ILE A 437 2.38 -16.35 9.93
N LEU A 438 3.39 -15.66 9.43
CA LEU A 438 4.81 -15.95 9.75
C LEU A 438 5.29 -15.18 10.97
N TYR A 439 4.79 -13.97 11.15
CA TYR A 439 5.21 -13.07 12.21
C TYR A 439 4.09 -12.10 12.57
N VAL A 440 4.02 -11.76 13.85
CA VAL A 440 3.10 -10.77 14.40
C VAL A 440 3.95 -9.71 15.10
N ALA A 441 3.92 -8.49 14.58
CA ALA A 441 4.75 -7.39 15.04
C ALA A 441 4.29 -6.88 16.41
N PRO A 442 5.19 -6.67 17.39
CA PRO A 442 4.90 -6.03 18.66
C PRO A 442 4.05 -4.75 18.57
N LYS A 443 3.20 -4.52 19.58
CA LYS A 443 2.36 -3.31 19.70
C LYS A 443 1.44 -3.07 18.50
N THR A 444 0.90 -4.14 17.94
CA THR A 444 -0.08 -4.11 16.85
C THR A 444 -1.38 -4.79 17.27
N PRO A 445 -2.51 -4.51 16.59
CA PRO A 445 -3.80 -5.08 16.92
C PRO A 445 -3.79 -6.62 16.99
N ALA A 446 -3.10 -7.28 16.05
CA ALA A 446 -2.98 -8.73 16.04
C ALA A 446 -2.10 -9.25 17.20
N PHE A 447 -1.07 -8.51 17.59
CA PHE A 447 -0.20 -8.88 18.70
C PHE A 447 -0.95 -8.83 20.03
N GLU A 448 -1.76 -7.80 20.25
CA GLU A 448 -2.50 -7.60 21.50
C GLU A 448 -3.50 -8.72 21.79
N GLN A 449 -4.05 -9.36 20.75
CA GLN A 449 -4.95 -10.51 20.89
C GLN A 449 -4.23 -11.87 20.96
N ASN A 450 -2.90 -11.87 21.04
CA ASN A 450 -2.06 -13.08 21.00
C ASN A 450 -2.34 -13.96 19.76
N MET A 451 -2.43 -13.34 18.59
CA MET A 451 -2.71 -14.08 17.36
C MET A 451 -1.62 -15.15 17.10
N PRO A 452 -1.99 -16.43 16.91
CA PRO A 452 -1.02 -17.50 16.76
C PRO A 452 -0.30 -17.44 15.41
N LEU A 453 1.00 -17.76 15.45
CA LEU A 453 1.79 -18.00 14.24
C LEU A 453 1.31 -19.28 13.54
N GLU A 454 1.60 -19.38 12.24
CA GLU A 454 1.26 -20.49 11.35
C GLU A 454 -0.24 -20.69 11.11
N SER A 455 -1.12 -19.86 11.70
CA SER A 455 -2.54 -19.84 11.34
C SER A 455 -2.73 -19.47 9.88
N GLU A 456 -3.55 -20.27 9.18
CA GLU A 456 -3.92 -20.03 7.79
C GLU A 456 -5.09 -19.03 7.71
N ILE A 457 -4.89 -17.96 6.95
CA ILE A 457 -5.91 -16.95 6.65
C ILE A 457 -6.73 -17.44 5.45
N VAL A 458 -8.06 -17.32 5.56
CA VAL A 458 -9.01 -17.72 4.51
C VAL A 458 -9.84 -16.56 3.97
N GLY A 459 -9.88 -15.42 4.67
CA GLY A 459 -10.60 -14.25 4.20
C GLY A 459 -10.44 -13.02 5.10
N LEU A 460 -10.89 -11.88 4.58
CA LEU A 460 -10.92 -10.59 5.26
C LEU A 460 -12.29 -9.94 5.01
N ASN A 461 -12.95 -9.46 6.06
CA ASN A 461 -14.29 -8.83 6.02
C ASN A 461 -15.34 -9.71 5.33
N GLY A 462 -15.26 -11.04 5.52
CA GLY A 462 -16.15 -12.01 4.89
C GLY A 462 -15.86 -12.29 3.41
N ASN A 463 -14.87 -11.62 2.82
CA ASN A 463 -14.41 -11.89 1.46
C ASN A 463 -13.30 -12.94 1.50
N GLY A 464 -13.44 -14.00 0.71
CA GLY A 464 -12.42 -15.04 0.58
C GLY A 464 -11.17 -14.57 -0.19
N ILE A 465 -10.18 -15.45 -0.27
CA ILE A 465 -8.96 -15.22 -1.06
C ILE A 465 -9.09 -15.92 -2.42
N GLU A 466 -9.74 -15.24 -3.36
CA GLU A 466 -9.90 -15.73 -4.74
C GLU A 466 -8.73 -15.27 -5.61
N ALA A 467 -7.57 -15.91 -5.46
CA ALA A 467 -6.38 -15.60 -6.24
C ALA A 467 -5.50 -16.85 -6.50
N PRO A 468 -4.81 -16.90 -7.66
CA PRO A 468 -3.87 -17.98 -7.94
C PRO A 468 -2.68 -17.93 -6.98
N GLN A 469 -1.98 -19.07 -6.85
CA GLN A 469 -0.73 -19.13 -6.09
C GLN A 469 0.26 -18.09 -6.61
N GLY A 470 0.87 -17.35 -5.68
CA GLY A 470 1.74 -16.21 -5.93
C GLY A 470 1.01 -14.86 -5.96
N GLN A 471 -0.31 -14.80 -5.76
CA GLN A 471 -1.09 -13.55 -5.74
C GLN A 471 -2.05 -13.44 -4.55
N ARG A 472 -2.08 -14.44 -3.66
CA ARG A 472 -3.04 -14.48 -2.54
C ARG A 472 -2.79 -13.39 -1.51
N ILE A 473 -1.53 -13.12 -1.20
CA ILE A 473 -1.16 -12.01 -0.29
C ILE A 473 -1.53 -10.66 -0.90
N ALA A 474 -1.25 -10.45 -2.20
CA ALA A 474 -1.62 -9.22 -2.90
C ALA A 474 -3.15 -9.01 -2.90
N SER A 475 -3.93 -10.08 -3.09
CA SER A 475 -5.40 -10.02 -3.00
C SER A 475 -5.89 -9.59 -1.61
N LEU A 476 -5.30 -10.11 -0.53
CA LEU A 476 -5.61 -9.66 0.84
C LEU A 476 -5.23 -8.19 1.06
N GLN A 477 -4.07 -7.77 0.57
CA GLN A 477 -3.64 -6.37 0.64
C GLN A 477 -4.60 -5.46 -0.09
N ASP A 478 -5.11 -5.86 -1.24
CA ASP A 478 -6.05 -5.08 -2.03
C ASP A 478 -7.37 -4.86 -1.30
N GLN A 479 -7.85 -5.89 -0.60
CA GLN A 479 -9.02 -5.77 0.28
C GLN A 479 -8.74 -4.80 1.45
N LEU A 480 -7.55 -4.89 2.06
CA LEU A 480 -7.15 -4.02 3.18
C LEU A 480 -6.97 -2.55 2.76
N LEU A 481 -6.44 -2.30 1.56
CA LEU A 481 -6.14 -0.95 1.05
C LEU A 481 -7.39 -0.10 0.81
N LEU A 482 -8.59 -0.71 0.80
CA LEU A 482 -9.88 -0.02 0.76
C LEU A 482 -10.29 0.55 2.13
N CYS A 483 -9.70 0.03 3.21
CA CYS A 483 -9.95 0.46 4.58
C CYS A 483 -9.06 1.64 4.98
N GLN A 484 -9.31 2.19 6.17
CA GLN A 484 -8.52 3.27 6.76
C GLN A 484 -7.96 2.85 8.12
N PRO A 485 -6.85 3.44 8.59
CA PRO A 485 -6.45 3.33 9.99
C PRO A 485 -7.60 3.72 10.94
N GLY A 486 -7.81 2.96 12.00
CA GLY A 486 -8.91 3.10 12.95
C GLY A 486 -10.19 2.34 12.58
N GLU A 487 -10.28 1.80 11.36
CA GLU A 487 -11.41 0.98 10.92
C GLU A 487 -11.34 -0.44 11.50
N LEU A 488 -12.49 -1.03 11.85
CA LEU A 488 -12.59 -2.40 12.32
C LEU A 488 -12.69 -3.37 11.14
N VAL A 489 -11.89 -4.43 11.17
CA VAL A 489 -11.93 -5.53 10.18
C VAL A 489 -12.10 -6.89 10.86
N SER A 490 -12.61 -7.87 10.11
CA SER A 490 -12.68 -9.27 10.54
C SER A 490 -11.72 -10.11 9.72
N LEU A 491 -10.65 -10.61 10.33
CA LEU A 491 -9.75 -11.58 9.70
C LEU A 491 -10.23 -13.00 10.03
N GLU A 492 -10.42 -13.83 9.00
CA GLU A 492 -10.93 -15.20 9.16
C GLU A 492 -9.81 -16.22 8.98
N THR A 493 -9.68 -17.14 9.92
CA THR A 493 -8.70 -18.23 9.88
C THR A 493 -9.37 -19.58 9.60
N LYS A 494 -8.59 -20.54 9.08
CA LYS A 494 -9.08 -21.86 8.63
C LYS A 494 -9.71 -22.72 9.72
N ASP A 495 -9.38 -22.46 10.98
CA ASP A 495 -10.03 -23.05 12.15
C ASP A 495 -11.46 -22.52 12.40
N GLY A 496 -11.94 -21.59 11.56
CA GLY A 496 -13.23 -20.95 11.67
C GLY A 496 -13.25 -19.75 12.62
N LYS A 497 -12.12 -19.39 13.24
CA LYS A 497 -12.05 -18.24 14.13
C LYS A 497 -12.08 -16.94 13.32
N LYS A 498 -12.89 -15.98 13.81
CA LYS A 498 -12.94 -14.61 13.30
C LYS A 498 -12.28 -13.68 14.31
N TRP A 499 -11.31 -12.92 13.85
CA TRP A 499 -10.55 -11.97 14.65
C TRP A 499 -11.01 -10.56 14.31
N LEU A 500 -11.66 -9.88 15.26
CA LEU A 500 -12.05 -8.48 15.11
C LEU A 500 -10.85 -7.61 15.45
N LEU A 501 -10.31 -6.89 14.48
CA LEU A 501 -9.07 -6.14 14.59
C LEU A 501 -9.27 -4.69 14.15
N THR A 502 -8.90 -3.73 14.99
CA THR A 502 -8.90 -2.31 14.61
C THR A 502 -7.61 -1.96 13.90
N LEU A 503 -7.65 -1.45 12.68
CA LEU A 503 -6.47 -1.21 11.85
C LEU A 503 -5.55 -0.13 12.43
N ALA A 504 -4.26 -0.43 12.50
CA ALA A 504 -3.22 0.53 12.85
C ALA A 504 -2.71 1.29 11.62
N LYS A 505 -1.88 2.31 11.85
CA LYS A 505 -1.11 2.97 10.78
C LYS A 505 0.13 2.14 10.47
N ARG A 506 0.39 1.84 9.19
CA ARG A 506 1.59 1.12 8.74
C ARG A 506 2.82 2.03 8.84
N PRO A 507 3.89 1.61 9.54
CA PRO A 507 5.19 2.27 9.44
C PRO A 507 5.75 2.16 8.01
N GLN A 508 6.55 3.14 7.58
CA GLN A 508 7.21 3.09 6.27
C GLN A 508 8.18 1.90 6.15
N LYS A 509 8.86 1.55 7.26
CA LYS A 509 9.76 0.40 7.38
C LYS A 509 9.29 -0.49 8.53
N PRO A 510 8.27 -1.36 8.33
CA PRO A 510 7.66 -2.12 9.42
C PRO A 510 8.67 -2.94 10.23
N LEU A 511 9.67 -3.54 9.57
CA LEU A 511 10.68 -4.32 10.28
C LEU A 511 11.75 -3.49 10.98
N ALA A 512 12.00 -2.24 10.57
CA ALA A 512 12.87 -1.36 11.33
C ALA A 512 12.26 -1.08 12.72
N GLU A 513 10.93 -0.91 12.79
CA GLU A 513 10.23 -0.77 14.07
C GLU A 513 10.17 -2.09 14.85
N ALA A 514 9.93 -3.22 14.17
CA ALA A 514 9.90 -4.53 14.81
C ALA A 514 11.25 -4.90 15.45
N ILE A 515 12.37 -4.59 14.79
CA ILE A 515 13.74 -4.84 15.30
C ILE A 515 13.99 -4.13 16.64
N LYS A 516 13.42 -2.94 16.84
CA LYS A 516 13.56 -2.17 18.10
C LYS A 516 12.79 -2.81 19.26
N LEU A 517 11.86 -3.70 18.97
CA LEU A 517 10.85 -4.21 19.90
C LEU A 517 10.89 -5.74 20.08
N ASP A 518 11.69 -6.47 19.30
CA ASP A 518 11.67 -7.93 19.26
C ASP A 518 13.08 -8.55 19.22
N THR A 519 13.14 -9.87 19.35
CA THR A 519 14.41 -10.61 19.24
C THR A 519 14.78 -10.85 17.78
N LYS A 520 16.08 -10.79 17.50
CA LYS A 520 16.63 -11.10 16.17
C LYS A 520 16.25 -12.52 15.71
N GLU A 521 16.13 -13.46 16.65
CA GLU A 521 15.75 -14.85 16.39
C GLU A 521 14.33 -14.95 15.80
N ARG A 522 13.36 -14.20 16.35
CA ARG A 522 11.97 -14.18 15.82
C ARG A 522 11.87 -13.45 14.48
N LEU A 523 12.75 -12.49 14.25
CA LEU A 523 12.81 -11.73 13.00
C LEU A 523 13.46 -12.50 11.85
N THR A 524 14.01 -13.69 12.10
CA THR A 524 14.59 -14.52 11.04
C THR A 524 13.56 -15.01 10.01
N ALA A 525 12.32 -15.23 10.44
CA ALA A 525 11.23 -15.64 9.56
C ALA A 525 10.88 -14.52 8.57
N PRO A 526 10.52 -13.30 9.01
CA PRO A 526 10.18 -12.24 8.06
C PRO A 526 11.41 -11.76 7.27
N LEU A 527 12.61 -11.64 7.86
CA LEU A 527 13.78 -11.07 7.14
C LEU A 527 14.44 -12.03 6.14
N PHE A 528 14.50 -13.32 6.48
CA PHE A 528 15.33 -14.28 5.74
C PHE A 528 14.57 -15.54 5.32
N GLY A 529 13.32 -15.70 5.76
CA GLY A 529 12.52 -16.90 5.48
C GLY A 529 12.93 -18.13 6.28
N ILE A 530 13.46 -17.94 7.49
CA ILE A 530 13.87 -19.03 8.39
C ILE A 530 12.94 -19.08 9.59
N ILE A 531 12.22 -20.18 9.77
CA ILE A 531 11.50 -20.45 11.02
C ILE A 531 12.38 -21.32 11.90
N LEU A 532 12.69 -20.86 13.11
CA LEU A 532 13.56 -21.54 14.05
C LEU A 532 12.78 -22.32 15.11
N SER A 533 13.35 -23.43 15.56
CA SER A 533 13.00 -24.11 16.81
C SER A 533 14.20 -24.12 17.77
N PRO A 534 13.97 -24.28 19.08
CA PRO A 534 15.06 -24.40 20.05
C PRO A 534 15.93 -25.62 19.72
N GLY A 535 17.25 -25.43 19.69
CA GLY A 535 18.23 -26.51 19.56
C GLY A 535 18.89 -26.86 20.90
N PHE A 536 19.82 -27.81 20.86
CA PHE A 536 20.61 -28.20 22.03
C PHE A 536 21.77 -27.22 22.26
N GLY A 537 21.54 -26.19 23.09
CA GLY A 537 22.55 -25.19 23.44
C GLY A 537 22.42 -24.68 24.88
N SER A 538 23.45 -23.99 25.37
CA SER A 538 23.42 -23.31 26.67
C SER A 538 22.85 -21.89 26.54
N SER A 539 22.46 -21.24 27.65
CA SER A 539 22.03 -19.83 27.61
C SER A 539 23.15 -18.86 27.18
N LEU A 540 24.43 -19.25 27.32
CA LEU A 540 25.59 -18.47 26.88
C LEU A 540 25.83 -18.62 25.36
N THR A 541 25.50 -19.78 24.80
CA THR A 541 25.65 -20.11 23.38
C THR A 541 24.38 -20.81 22.89
N PRO A 542 23.27 -20.06 22.74
CA PRO A 542 22.02 -20.67 22.30
C PRO A 542 22.20 -21.23 20.90
N GLN A 543 21.70 -22.44 20.70
CA GLN A 543 21.65 -23.09 19.39
C GLN A 543 20.20 -23.24 18.97
N PHE A 544 19.99 -23.16 17.67
CA PHE A 544 18.68 -23.28 17.05
C PHE A 544 18.74 -24.41 16.01
N GLN A 545 17.57 -24.90 15.65
CA GLN A 545 17.40 -25.76 14.51
C GLN A 545 16.45 -25.07 13.53
N ILE A 546 16.73 -25.20 12.23
CA ILE A 546 15.80 -24.70 11.21
C ILE A 546 14.57 -25.61 11.21
N LYS A 547 13.43 -25.09 11.65
CA LYS A 547 12.13 -25.79 11.60
C LYS A 547 11.60 -25.82 10.17
N LYS A 548 11.57 -24.67 9.49
CA LYS A 548 11.05 -24.51 8.12
C LYS A 548 11.90 -23.48 7.36
N VAL A 549 12.13 -23.74 6.07
CA VAL A 549 12.67 -22.75 5.12
C VAL A 549 11.55 -22.36 4.16
N LEU A 550 11.26 -21.07 4.05
CA LEU A 550 10.23 -20.57 3.15
C LEU A 550 10.74 -20.60 1.71
N ARG A 551 9.96 -21.15 0.78
CA ARG A 551 10.38 -21.29 -0.62
C ARG A 551 10.54 -19.92 -1.28
N GLY A 552 11.57 -19.78 -2.10
CA GLY A 552 11.90 -18.51 -2.78
C GLY A 552 12.40 -17.40 -1.84
N SER A 553 12.64 -17.72 -0.56
CA SER A 553 13.24 -16.77 0.37
C SER A 553 14.77 -16.73 0.23
N ILE A 554 15.39 -15.72 0.83
CA ILE A 554 16.86 -15.60 0.95
C ILE A 554 17.49 -16.88 1.50
N ALA A 555 16.85 -17.53 2.48
CA ALA A 555 17.32 -18.79 3.04
C ALA A 555 17.27 -19.95 2.04
N ASP A 556 16.20 -20.06 1.24
CA ASP A 556 16.04 -21.09 0.21
C ASP A 556 17.10 -20.92 -0.89
N GLU A 557 17.26 -19.70 -1.39
CA GLU A 557 18.26 -19.35 -2.42
C GLU A 557 19.70 -19.56 -1.93
N SER A 558 19.95 -19.39 -0.63
CA SER A 558 21.25 -19.64 -0.01
C SER A 558 21.50 -21.13 0.29
N GLY A 559 20.57 -22.01 -0.08
CA GLY A 559 20.66 -23.46 0.09
C GLY A 559 20.66 -23.89 1.55
N LEU A 560 19.87 -23.22 2.40
CA LEU A 560 19.56 -23.69 3.74
C LEU A 560 18.53 -24.83 3.68
N SER A 561 18.49 -25.67 4.70
CA SER A 561 17.54 -26.79 4.73
C SER A 561 16.96 -27.00 6.12
N GLU A 562 15.73 -27.53 6.14
CA GLU A 562 15.07 -27.95 7.37
C GLU A 562 15.93 -28.96 8.14
N ASN A 563 15.90 -28.84 9.46
CA ASN A 563 16.68 -29.58 10.45
C ASN A 563 18.17 -29.24 10.54
N ASP A 564 18.69 -28.31 9.73
CA ASP A 564 20.08 -27.86 9.89
C ASP A 564 20.25 -27.14 11.25
N PRO A 565 21.26 -27.52 12.06
CA PRO A 565 21.62 -26.76 13.26
C PRO A 565 22.24 -25.42 12.89
N LEU A 566 21.79 -24.36 13.55
CA LEU A 566 22.14 -22.98 13.28
C LEU A 566 22.50 -22.22 14.56
N SER A 567 23.50 -21.36 14.49
CA SER A 567 23.85 -20.40 15.54
C SER A 567 24.05 -19.02 14.94
N ILE A 568 23.39 -18.01 15.52
CA ILE A 568 23.47 -16.62 15.06
C ILE A 568 24.68 -15.95 15.71
N GLN A 569 25.68 -15.62 14.90
CA GLN A 569 26.94 -14.99 15.32
C GLN A 569 26.83 -13.46 15.38
N GLY A 570 26.10 -12.87 14.43
CA GLY A 570 25.98 -11.42 14.29
C GLY A 570 24.65 -11.02 13.67
N PHE A 571 24.17 -9.83 14.03
CA PHE A 571 23.00 -9.22 13.42
C PHE A 571 23.21 -7.72 13.39
N THR A 572 23.23 -7.13 12.20
CA THR A 572 23.51 -5.70 11.99
C THR A 572 22.48 -5.09 11.08
N VAL A 573 22.05 -3.87 11.37
CA VAL A 573 21.01 -3.18 10.61
C VAL A 573 21.56 -1.88 10.05
N ASP A 574 21.36 -1.67 8.76
CA ASP A 574 21.59 -0.39 8.10
C ASP A 574 20.23 0.19 7.70
N GLU A 575 19.66 1.00 8.60
CA GLU A 575 18.34 1.62 8.36
C GLU A 575 18.36 2.57 7.16
N LYS A 576 19.51 3.18 6.85
CA LYS A 576 19.65 4.10 5.71
C LYS A 576 19.57 3.35 4.38
N GLN A 577 20.22 2.20 4.30
CA GLN A 577 20.12 1.31 3.13
C GLN A 577 18.84 0.46 3.17
N GLY A 578 18.13 0.42 4.30
CA GLY A 578 16.92 -0.37 4.46
C GLY A 578 17.20 -1.89 4.49
N VAL A 579 18.36 -2.31 4.99
CA VAL A 579 18.81 -3.71 4.97
C VAL A 579 19.27 -4.18 6.36
N ALA A 580 18.93 -5.41 6.73
CA ALA A 580 19.50 -6.14 7.84
C ALA A 580 20.41 -7.25 7.34
N TYR A 581 21.52 -7.48 8.04
CA TYR A 581 22.45 -8.59 7.80
C TYR A 581 22.47 -9.52 9.01
N MET A 582 22.54 -10.82 8.75
CA MET A 582 22.70 -11.83 9.77
C MET A 582 23.87 -12.75 9.43
N ASP A 583 24.83 -12.83 10.34
CA ASP A 583 25.95 -13.77 10.27
C ASP A 583 25.57 -15.04 11.04
N ILE A 584 25.62 -16.18 10.37
CA ILE A 584 25.29 -17.49 10.96
C ILE A 584 26.43 -18.48 10.79
N SER A 585 26.58 -19.36 11.78
CA SER A 585 27.23 -20.65 11.64
C SER A 585 26.16 -21.71 11.44
N ILE A 586 26.30 -22.53 10.41
CA ILE A 586 25.38 -23.62 10.12
C ILE A 586 26.11 -24.93 9.85
N LYS A 587 25.59 -26.03 10.39
CA LYS A 587 26.08 -27.38 10.08
C LYS A 587 25.18 -28.03 9.04
N LYS A 588 25.56 -27.92 7.77
CA LYS A 588 24.71 -28.39 6.65
C LYS A 588 24.61 -29.91 6.64
N ARG A 589 23.46 -30.46 7.03
CA ARG A 589 23.26 -31.92 7.12
C ARG A 589 23.42 -32.60 5.76
N LYS A 590 22.89 -31.98 4.70
CA LYS A 590 22.99 -32.47 3.32
C LYS A 590 24.43 -32.48 2.76
N MET A 591 25.37 -31.83 3.44
CA MET A 591 26.79 -31.80 3.09
C MET A 591 27.66 -32.53 4.12
N GLY A 592 27.09 -33.52 4.83
CA GLY A 592 27.84 -34.29 5.82
C GLY A 592 28.19 -33.49 7.08
N PHE A 593 27.34 -32.54 7.49
CA PHE A 593 27.53 -31.65 8.64
C PHE A 593 28.74 -30.72 8.54
N LEU A 594 29.16 -30.38 7.30
CA LEU A 594 30.14 -29.33 7.08
C LEU A 594 29.67 -28.02 7.75
N GLU A 595 30.53 -27.46 8.59
CA GLU A 595 30.29 -26.18 9.23
C GLU A 595 30.63 -25.05 8.26
N VAL A 596 29.67 -24.18 8.01
CA VAL A 596 29.77 -23.07 7.08
C VAL A 596 29.40 -21.79 7.80
N MET A 597 30.25 -20.78 7.67
CA MET A 597 29.93 -19.41 8.06
C MET A 597 29.37 -18.69 6.84
N MET A 598 28.23 -18.02 7.01
CA MET A 598 27.61 -17.27 5.93
C MET A 598 26.89 -16.03 6.43
N ARG A 599 26.84 -15.02 5.58
CA ARG A 599 26.08 -13.79 5.80
C ARG A 599 24.84 -13.80 4.93
N LEU A 600 23.68 -13.65 5.56
CA LEU A 600 22.41 -13.37 4.90
C LEU A 600 22.13 -11.87 4.95
N TYR A 601 21.38 -11.37 3.98
CA TYR A 601 20.87 -10.00 3.98
C TYR A 601 19.37 -10.02 3.65
N GLY A 602 18.60 -9.11 4.22
CA GLY A 602 17.16 -8.98 4.00
C GLY A 602 16.71 -7.53 4.11
N TYR A 603 15.68 -7.15 3.35
CA TYR A 603 15.16 -5.78 3.34
C TYR A 603 14.25 -5.51 4.54
N LEU A 604 14.30 -4.30 5.08
CA LEU A 604 13.42 -3.84 6.17
C LEU A 604 12.02 -3.46 5.66
N GLU A 605 11.93 -3.23 4.36
CA GLU A 605 10.75 -2.87 3.59
C GLU A 605 10.18 -4.15 2.96
N ILE A 606 9.46 -4.94 3.76
CA ILE A 606 8.96 -6.24 3.28
C ILE A 606 7.62 -6.08 2.55
N PRO A 607 7.46 -6.72 1.37
CA PRO A 607 6.24 -6.63 0.59
C PRO A 607 5.06 -7.43 1.17
N ASP A 608 5.34 -8.52 1.88
CA ASP A 608 4.33 -9.49 2.33
C ASP A 608 3.73 -9.16 3.71
N THR A 609 3.41 -7.87 3.93
CA THR A 609 2.79 -7.39 5.19
C THR A 609 1.28 -7.18 5.04
N LEU A 610 0.52 -7.48 6.08
CA LEU A 610 -0.91 -7.17 6.22
C LEU A 610 -1.17 -6.32 7.46
#